data_AF-A0A9E5GVM0-F1
#
_entry.id   AF-A0A9E5GVM0-F1
#
_cell.length_a   1.000
_cell.length_b   1.000
_cell.length_c   1.000
_cell.angle_alpha   90.00
_cell.angle_beta   90.00
_cell.angle_gamma   90.00
#
_symmetry.space_group_name_H-M   'P 1'
#
loop_
_entity.id
_entity.type
_entity.pdbx_description
1 polymer ?
#
loop_
_entity_poly.entity_id
_entity_poly.type
_entity_poly.pdbx_seq_one_letter_code
_entity_poly.pdbx_strand_id
1 'polypeptide(L)' 'MDEDILDDGYLNDLPLWADAEARDRLEEVCAKHNIPVGVIAELVMVQRERQHQERAHGINLRFEEILGAIE' A
#
# COMPACT_ATOMS: atom_id res chain seq x y z
N MET A 1 -10.06 -1.08 17.15
CA MET A 1 -8.84 -1.83 17.51
C MET A 1 -8.49 -2.53 16.22
N ASP A 2 -7.91 -1.79 15.29
CA ASP A 2 -7.86 -2.13 13.87
C ASP A 2 -6.45 -1.76 13.37
N GLU A 3 -5.43 -2.41 13.92
CA GLU A 3 -4.03 -2.20 13.55
C GLU A 3 -3.32 -3.53 13.19
N ASP A 4 -4.09 -4.56 12.81
CA ASP A 4 -3.54 -5.87 12.41
C ASP A 4 -3.75 -6.18 10.90
N ILE A 5 -4.15 -5.18 10.09
CA ILE A 5 -4.52 -5.41 8.67
C ILE A 5 -3.29 -5.55 7.76
N LEU A 6 -2.09 -5.28 8.26
CA LEU A 6 -0.85 -5.44 7.50
C LEU A 6 -0.05 -6.60 8.10
N ASP A 7 -0.51 -7.83 7.81
CA ASP A 7 0.26 -9.03 8.11
C ASP A 7 1.69 -8.85 7.55
N ASP A 8 2.64 -8.70 8.47
CA ASP A 8 4.06 -8.42 8.16
C ASP A 8 4.61 -9.47 7.17
N GLY A 9 4.09 -10.69 7.20
CA GLY A 9 4.43 -11.76 6.25
C GLY A 9 4.02 -11.48 4.80
N TYR A 10 2.87 -10.83 4.57
CA TYR A 10 2.41 -10.48 3.23
C TYR A 10 3.18 -9.30 2.63
N LEU A 11 3.56 -8.34 3.47
CA LEU A 11 4.39 -7.21 3.05
C LEU A 11 5.84 -7.64 2.80
N ASN A 12 6.41 -8.52 3.62
CA ASN A 12 7.76 -9.07 3.39
C ASN A 12 7.89 -9.89 2.08
N ASP A 13 6.79 -10.29 1.45
CA ASP A 13 6.81 -10.92 0.13
C ASP A 13 6.93 -9.89 -1.01
N LEU A 14 6.74 -8.61 -0.72
CA LEU A 14 6.92 -7.52 -1.67
C LEU A 14 8.37 -7.01 -1.63
N PRO A 15 9.04 -6.88 -2.78
CA PRO A 15 10.45 -6.48 -2.83
C PRO A 15 10.71 -5.07 -2.24
N LEU A 16 9.70 -4.19 -2.23
CA LEU A 16 9.79 -2.86 -1.64
C LEU A 16 9.79 -2.86 -0.10
N TRP A 17 9.23 -3.88 0.54
CA TRP A 17 9.12 -4.01 2.00
C TRP A 17 10.08 -5.05 2.59
N ALA A 18 10.48 -6.04 1.78
CA ALA A 18 11.48 -7.06 2.16
C ALA A 18 12.90 -6.47 2.29
N ASP A 19 13.20 -5.43 1.50
CA ASP A 19 14.50 -4.76 1.52
C ASP A 19 14.46 -3.55 2.45
N ALA A 20 15.36 -3.54 3.44
CA ALA A 20 15.39 -2.49 4.46
C ALA A 20 15.74 -1.11 3.88
N GLU A 21 16.56 -1.04 2.81
CA GLU A 21 16.92 0.21 2.15
C GLU A 21 15.75 0.74 1.30
N ALA A 22 15.01 -0.16 0.65
CA ALA A 22 13.78 0.19 -0.07
C ALA A 22 12.68 0.68 0.89
N ARG A 23 12.55 0.06 2.07
CA ARG A 23 11.59 0.48 3.10
C ARG A 23 11.92 1.87 3.65
N ASP A 24 13.19 2.15 3.94
CA ASP A 24 13.64 3.46 4.41
C ASP A 24 13.35 4.56 3.37
N ARG A 25 13.62 4.28 2.08
CA ARG A 25 13.25 5.18 0.97
C ARG A 25 11.73 5.38 0.85
N LEU A 26 10.95 4.33 1.06
CA LEU A 26 9.49 4.41 1.04
C LEU A 26 8.99 5.31 2.18
N GLU A 27 9.51 5.12 3.38
CA GLU A 27 9.19 5.93 4.55
C GLU A 27 9.58 7.41 4.35
N GLU A 28 10.75 7.68 3.76
CA GLU A 28 11.19 9.05 3.43
C GLU A 28 10.24 9.74 2.44
N VAL A 29 9.84 9.03 1.38
CA VAL A 29 8.89 9.56 0.37
C VAL A 29 7.50 9.74 0.98
N CYS A 30 7.04 8.78 1.77
CA CYS A 30 5.76 8.87 2.50
C CYS A 30 5.74 10.10 3.42
N ALA A 31 6.79 10.28 4.24
CA ALA A 31 6.94 11.43 5.13
C ALA A 31 6.97 12.76 4.36
N LYS A 32 7.68 12.80 3.22
CA LYS A 32 7.74 13.99 2.36
C LYS A 32 6.37 14.42 1.82
N HIS A 33 5.49 13.45 1.58
CA HIS A 33 4.15 13.70 1.04
C HIS A 33 3.04 13.67 2.11
N ASN A 34 3.38 13.52 3.40
CA ASN A 34 2.42 13.30 4.51
C ASN A 34 1.47 12.12 4.27
N ILE A 35 1.95 11.08 3.57
CA ILE A 35 1.19 9.87 3.29
C ILE A 35 1.57 8.81 4.34
N PRO A 36 0.61 8.16 5.00
CA PRO A 36 0.91 7.03 5.89
C PRO A 36 1.43 5.84 5.07
N VAL A 37 2.53 5.22 5.51
CA VAL A 37 3.08 4.02 4.84
C VAL A 37 2.06 2.88 4.78
N GLY A 38 1.14 2.81 5.75
CA GLY A 38 0.05 1.84 5.78
C GLY A 38 -0.95 2.02 4.62
N VAL A 39 -1.17 3.25 4.15
CA VAL A 39 -2.00 3.53 2.97
C VAL A 39 -1.31 2.97 1.71
N ILE A 40 0.00 3.18 1.55
CA ILE A 40 0.72 2.63 0.40
C ILE A 40 0.72 1.10 0.43
N ALA A 41 0.87 0.49 1.61
CA ALA A 41 0.77 -0.94 1.80
C ALA A 41 -0.60 -1.50 1.36
N GLU A 42 -1.68 -0.85 1.77
CA GLU A 42 -3.04 -1.23 1.39
C GLU A 42 -3.29 -1.09 -0.12
N LEU A 43 -2.81 0.00 -0.74
CA LEU A 43 -2.88 0.22 -2.19
C LEU A 43 -2.16 -0.88 -2.97
N VAL A 44 -1.00 -1.32 -2.50
CA VAL A 44 -0.23 -2.40 -3.15
C VAL A 44 -0.92 -3.76 -2.98
N MET A 45 -1.53 -4.03 -1.82
CA MET A 45 -2.35 -5.23 -1.62
C MET A 45 -3.54 -5.28 -2.60
N VAL A 46 -4.28 -4.16 -2.74
CA VAL A 46 -5.41 -4.06 -3.68
C VAL A 46 -4.96 -4.25 -5.13
N GLN A 47 -3.80 -3.70 -5.51
CA GLN A 47 -3.23 -3.93 -6.83
C GLN A 47 -2.89 -5.39 -7.07
N ARG A 48 -2.30 -6.07 -6.09
CA ARG A 48 -1.87 -7.47 -6.21
C ARG A 48 -3.07 -8.42 -6.32
N GLU A 49 -4.08 -8.23 -5.48
CA GLU A 49 -5.30 -9.05 -5.50
C GLU A 49 -6.05 -8.94 -6.83
N ARG A 50 -6.00 -7.76 -7.46
CA ARG A 50 -6.76 -7.48 -8.68
C ARG A 50 -5.93 -7.43 -9.96
N GLN A 51 -4.60 -7.60 -9.89
CA GLN A 51 -3.71 -7.68 -11.04
C GLN A 51 -4.06 -8.85 -11.97
N HIS A 52 -4.65 -9.90 -11.42
CA HIS A 52 -5.14 -11.06 -12.16
C HIS A 52 -6.50 -10.84 -12.84
N GLN A 53 -7.20 -9.74 -12.56
CA GLN A 53 -8.48 -9.41 -13.21
C GLN A 53 -8.28 -8.40 -14.34
N GLU A 54 -8.36 -8.89 -15.58
CA GLU A 54 -8.12 -8.18 -16.84
C GLU A 54 -9.03 -6.94 -17.10
N ARG A 55 -9.93 -6.56 -16.18
CA ARG A 55 -10.81 -5.38 -16.29
C ARG A 55 -10.74 -4.49 -15.05
N ALA A 56 -9.68 -3.68 -15.00
CA ALA A 56 -9.37 -2.74 -13.93
C ALA A 56 -10.29 -1.49 -13.86
N HIS A 57 -11.62 -1.65 -13.96
CA HIS A 57 -12.53 -0.50 -13.88
C HIS A 57 -12.82 -0.06 -12.42
N GLY A 58 -12.62 -0.94 -11.43
CA GLY A 58 -12.91 -0.68 -10.01
C GLY A 58 -11.71 -0.40 -9.12
N ILE A 59 -10.48 -0.39 -9.67
CA ILE A 59 -9.27 -0.17 -8.88
C ILE A 59 -9.11 1.32 -8.50
N ASN A 60 -9.45 2.23 -9.42
CA ASN A 60 -9.38 3.68 -9.16
C ASN A 60 -10.32 4.10 -8.03
N LEU A 61 -11.55 3.58 -7.99
CA LEU A 61 -12.50 3.92 -6.92
C LEU A 61 -11.96 3.54 -5.54
N ARG A 62 -11.39 2.32 -5.41
CA ARG A 62 -10.74 1.91 -4.16
C ARG A 62 -9.51 2.73 -3.84
N PHE A 63 -8.71 3.08 -4.85
CA PHE A 63 -7.56 3.97 -4.66
C PHE A 63 -7.99 5.34 -4.14
N GLU A 64 -9.06 5.91 -4.71
CA GLU A 64 -9.63 7.19 -4.30
C GLU A 64 -10.20 7.13 -2.88
N GLU A 65 -10.85 6.03 -2.48
CA GLU A 65 -11.32 5.83 -1.09
C GLU A 65 -10.15 5.77 -0.09
N ILE A 66 -9.09 5.03 -0.43
CA ILE A 66 -7.92 4.86 0.43
C ILE A 66 -7.12 6.17 0.53
N LEU A 67 -6.96 6.88 -0.59
CA LEU A 67 -6.29 8.18 -0.62
C LEU A 67 -7.15 9.28 0.03
N GLY A 68 -8.47 9.19 -0.04
CA GLY A 68 -9.40 10.10 0.63
C GLY A 68 -9.37 9.97 2.16
N ALA A 69 -8.83 8.89 2.70
CA ALA A 69 -8.58 8.74 4.14
C ALA A 69 -7.36 9.55 4.64
N ILE A 70 -6.59 10.17 3.74
CA ILE A 70 -5.43 11.02 4.06
C ILE A 70 -5.85 12.51 4.25
N GLU A 71 -7.11 12.85 3.97
CA GLU A 71 -7.64 14.23 4.07
C GLU A 71 -7.87 14.71 5.52
#